data_AF-A0A7X0LVA2-F1
#
_entry.id   AF-A0A7X0LVA2-F1
#
_cell.length_a   1.000
_cell.length_b   1.000
_cell.length_c   1.000
_cell.angle_alpha   90.00
_cell.angle_beta   90.00
_cell.angle_gamma   90.00
#
_symmetry.space_group_name_H-M   'P 1'
#
loop_
_entity.id
_entity.type
_entity.pdbx_description
1 polymer ?
#
loop_
_entity_poly.entity_id
_entity_poly.type
_entity_poly.pdbx_seq_one_letter_code
_entity_poly.pdbx_strand_id
1 'polypeptide(L)'
;MDFLVLLLIPALIGYSLYSYLKRKGNRRGLLILTIISLSFVTGMIIGSFIGMDLGGNYYGDFVFNGGRGYEAAGQIGAIIGGLLGAVCGLLLVLLIFRNKGNRKLK
;
A
#
# COMPACT_ATOMS: atom_id res chain seq x y z
N MET A 1 -1.05 2.56 19.77
CA MET A 1 -1.90 1.85 18.80
C MET A 1 -1.00 0.86 18.09
N ASP A 2 -1.06 -0.42 18.43
CA ASP A 2 -0.06 -1.38 17.96
C ASP A 2 0.01 -1.40 16.43
N PHE A 3 1.21 -1.43 15.87
CA PHE A 3 1.45 -1.47 14.41
C PHE A 3 0.66 -2.60 13.72
N LEU A 4 0.39 -3.67 14.47
CA LEU A 4 -0.51 -4.76 14.10
C LEU A 4 -1.94 -4.30 13.79
N VAL A 5 -2.51 -3.38 14.56
CA VAL A 5 -3.86 -2.83 14.34
C VAL A 5 -3.90 -2.02 13.04
N LEU A 6 -2.84 -1.25 12.77
CA LEU A 6 -2.67 -0.49 11.54
C LEU A 6 -2.58 -1.38 10.28
N LEU A 7 -2.06 -2.60 10.40
CA LEU A 7 -2.04 -3.60 9.32
C LEU A 7 -3.35 -4.39 9.21
N LEU A 8 -3.98 -4.71 10.34
CA LEU A 8 -5.18 -5.54 10.38
C LEU A 8 -6.38 -4.85 9.74
N ILE A 9 -6.59 -3.56 9.97
CA ILE A 9 -7.73 -2.82 9.41
C ILE A 9 -7.74 -2.87 7.86
N PRO A 10 -6.68 -2.46 7.14
CA PRO A 10 -6.66 -2.53 5.68
C PRO A 10 -6.70 -3.97 5.17
N ALA A 11 -6.12 -4.94 5.89
CA ALA A 11 -6.21 -6.35 5.52
C ALA A 11 -7.65 -6.88 5.61
N LEU A 12 -8.40 -6.54 6.65
CA LEU A 12 -9.80 -6.94 6.83
C LEU A 12 -10.71 -6.28 5.78
N ILE A 13 -10.51 -4.99 5.51
CA ILE A 13 -11.23 -4.27 4.45
C ILE A 13 -10.93 -4.92 3.10
N GLY A 14 -9.66 -5.18 2.81
CA GLY A 14 -9.21 -5.84 1.59
C GLY A 14 -9.80 -7.24 1.43
N TYR A 15 -9.82 -8.04 2.49
CA TYR A 15 -10.40 -9.38 2.50
C TYR A 15 -11.92 -9.35 2.28
N SER A 16 -12.64 -8.46 2.97
CA SER A 16 -14.07 -8.26 2.80
C SER A 16 -14.40 -7.93 1.34
N LEU A 17 -13.69 -6.96 0.76
CA LEU A 17 -13.88 -6.54 -0.62
C LEU A 17 -13.52 -7.64 -1.63
N TYR A 18 -12.43 -8.38 -1.39
CA TYR A 18 -12.03 -9.53 -2.19
C TYR A 18 -13.12 -10.61 -2.18
N SER A 19 -13.64 -10.96 -1.00
CA SER A 19 -14.69 -11.97 -0.83
C SER A 19 -15.98 -11.57 -1.56
N TYR A 20 -16.35 -10.29 -1.49
CA TYR A 20 -17.50 -9.72 -2.18
C TYR A 20 -17.33 -9.79 -3.71
N LEU A 21 -16.20 -9.33 -4.24
CA LEU A 21 -15.93 -9.32 -5.68
C LEU A 21 -15.83 -10.74 -6.26
N LYS A 22 -15.26 -11.67 -5.50
CA LYS A 22 -15.18 -13.09 -5.87
C LYS A 22 -16.58 -13.71 -5.97
N ARG A 23 -17.46 -13.47 -4.99
CA ARG A 23 -18.86 -13.97 -5.01
C ARG A 23 -19.63 -13.43 -6.22
N LYS A 24 -19.43 -12.17 -6.59
CA LYS A 24 -20.09 -11.53 -7.74
C LYS A 24 -19.52 -11.96 -9.10
N GLY A 25 -18.42 -12.72 -9.15
CA GLY A 25 -17.77 -13.11 -10.40
C GLY A 25 -17.08 -11.95 -11.14
N ASN A 26 -16.84 -10.81 -10.48
CA ASN A 26 -16.26 -9.62 -11.11
C ASN A 26 -14.74 -9.74 -11.24
N ARG A 27 -14.27 -10.42 -12.29
CA ARG A 27 -12.84 -10.65 -12.57
C ARG A 27 -12.04 -9.36 -12.73
N ARG A 28 -12.65 -8.29 -13.27
CA ARG A 28 -11.97 -6.99 -13.44
C ARG A 28 -11.73 -6.31 -12.10
N GLY A 29 -12.76 -6.27 -11.26
CA GLY A 29 -12.64 -5.73 -9.90
C GLY A 29 -11.59 -6.49 -9.09
N LEU A 30 -11.56 -7.82 -9.22
CA LEU A 30 -10.56 -8.66 -8.55
C LEU A 30 -9.13 -8.29 -8.96
N LEU A 31 -8.87 -8.13 -10.27
CA LEU A 31 -7.55 -7.73 -10.77
C LEU A 31 -7.13 -6.34 -10.28
N ILE A 32 -8.05 -5.37 -10.31
CA ILE A 32 -7.80 -4.02 -9.81
C ILE A 32 -7.41 -4.07 -8.34
N LEU A 33 -8.19 -4.79 -7.53
CA LEU A 33 -7.93 -4.94 -6.11
C LEU A 33 -6.56 -5.60 -5.85
N THR A 34 -6.24 -6.68 -6.56
CA THR A 34 -4.95 -7.36 -6.41
C THR A 34 -3.77 -6.46 -6.75
N ILE A 35 -3.85 -5.68 -7.83
CA ILE A 35 -2.76 -4.76 -8.23
C ILE A 35 -2.57 -3.68 -7.17
N ILE A 36 -3.65 -3.05 -6.71
CA ILE A 36 -3.59 -1.99 -5.70
C ILE A 36 -3.03 -2.53 -4.37
N SER A 37 -3.52 -3.67 -3.90
CA SER A 37 -3.02 -4.29 -2.66
C SER A 37 -1.55 -4.66 -2.74
N LEU A 38 -1.09 -5.20 -3.87
CA LEU A 38 0.31 -5.54 -4.07
C LEU A 38 1.19 -4.29 -4.06
N SER A 39 0.81 -3.25 -4.80
CA SER A 39 1.55 -1.99 -4.84
C SER A 39 1.57 -1.27 -3.49
N PHE A 40 0.48 -1.33 -2.72
CA PHE A 40 0.42 -0.81 -1.35
C PHE A 40 1.43 -1.52 -0.44
N VAL A 41 1.45 -2.86 -0.42
CA VAL A 41 2.38 -3.62 0.42
C VAL A 41 3.84 -3.37 0.01
N THR A 42 4.14 -3.38 -1.29
CA THR A 42 5.49 -3.04 -1.77
C THR A 42 5.91 -1.63 -1.35
N GLY A 43 4.99 -0.67 -1.47
CA GLY A 43 5.21 0.71 -1.01
C GLY A 43 5.48 0.79 0.49
N MET A 44 4.73 0.06 1.32
CA MET A 44 4.98 0.02 2.77
C MET A 44 6.38 -0.49 3.10
N ILE A 45 6.83 -1.56 2.43
CA ILE A 45 8.15 -2.16 2.68
C ILE A 45 9.25 -1.17 2.30
N ILE A 46 9.20 -0.61 1.10
CA ILE A 46 10.20 0.35 0.62
C ILE A 46 10.20 1.60 1.51
N GLY A 47 9.03 2.15 1.81
CA GLY A 47 8.88 3.31 2.66
C GLY A 47 9.41 3.06 4.07
N SER A 48 9.17 1.87 4.64
CA SER A 48 9.72 1.48 5.94
C SER A 48 11.24 1.47 5.94
N PHE A 49 11.88 0.91 4.91
CA PHE A 49 13.34 0.90 4.81
C PHE A 49 13.91 2.32 4.73
N ILE A 50 13.31 3.20 3.93
CA ILE A 50 13.72 4.60 3.83
C ILE A 50 13.52 5.31 5.17
N GLY A 51 12.36 5.10 5.82
CA GLY A 51 12.06 5.69 7.12
C GLY A 51 13.01 5.22 8.21
N MET A 52 13.33 3.92 8.22
CA MET A 52 14.30 3.30 9.13
C MET A 52 15.70 3.89 8.98
N ASP A 53 16.18 4.02 7.73
CA ASP A 53 17.48 4.63 7.43
C ASP A 53 17.53 6.10 7.90
N LEU A 54 16.47 6.87 7.64
CA LEU A 54 16.37 8.26 8.10
C LEU A 54 16.29 8.35 9.64
N GLY A 55 15.50 7.48 10.27
CA GLY A 55 15.31 7.44 11.72
C GLY A 55 16.55 7.03 12.49
N GLY A 56 17.33 6.10 11.94
CA GLY A 56 18.58 5.64 12.54
C GLY A 56 19.70 6.67 12.43
N ASN A 57 19.77 7.41 11.32
CA ASN A 57 20.89 8.29 11.02
C ASN A 57 20.66 9.77 11.39
N TYR A 58 19.44 10.27 11.21
CA TYR A 58 19.15 11.72 11.33
C TYR A 58 18.18 12.06 12.45
N TYR A 59 17.28 11.14 12.80
CA TYR A 59 16.17 11.41 13.74
C TYR A 59 16.13 10.42 14.91
N GLY A 60 17.29 10.11 15.52
CA GLY A 60 17.39 9.10 16.58
C GLY A 60 16.53 9.36 17.83
N ASP A 61 16.22 10.63 18.12
CA ASP A 61 15.39 11.03 19.26
C ASP A 61 13.91 11.17 18.92
N PHE A 62 13.51 10.97 17.67
CA PHE A 62 12.13 11.06 17.24
C PHE A 62 11.31 9.91 17.84
N VAL A 63 10.18 10.23 18.48
CA VAL A 63 9.29 9.24 19.12
C VAL A 63 7.95 9.25 18.41
N PHE A 64 7.49 8.06 18.03
CA PHE A 64 6.17 7.89 17.43
C PHE A 64 5.60 6.54 17.83
N ASN A 65 4.35 6.55 18.32
CA ASN A 65 3.57 5.36 18.62
C ASN A 65 4.32 4.31 19.49
N GLY A 66 5.05 4.79 20.50
CA GLY A 66 5.82 3.95 21.41
C GLY A 66 7.20 3.50 20.90
N GLY A 67 7.50 3.68 19.60
CA GLY A 67 8.82 3.47 19.03
C GLY A 67 9.67 4.74 19.09
N ARG A 68 10.99 4.60 18.95
CA ARG A 68 11.95 5.72 18.90
C ARG A 68 12.93 5.56 17.73
N GLY A 69 13.38 6.69 17.18
CA GLY A 69 14.36 6.78 16.12
C GLY A 69 14.01 5.93 14.90
N TYR A 70 14.85 4.93 14.65
CA TYR A 70 14.72 3.92 13.62
C TYR A 70 13.30 3.32 13.51
N GLU A 71 12.72 2.91 14.63
CA GLU A 71 11.41 2.24 14.62
C GLU A 71 10.28 3.22 14.32
N ALA A 72 10.30 4.37 14.98
CA ALA A 72 9.32 5.43 14.82
C ALA A 72 9.26 5.94 13.38
N ALA A 73 10.41 6.26 12.80
CA ALA A 73 10.51 6.74 11.44
C ALA A 73 10.20 5.62 10.43
N GLY A 74 10.55 4.36 10.72
CA GLY A 74 10.14 3.20 9.94
C GLY A 74 8.63 3.05 9.83
N GLN A 75 7.90 3.22 10.94
CA GLN A 75 6.43 3.17 10.94
C GLN A 75 5.82 4.28 10.06
N ILE A 76 6.33 5.51 10.17
CA ILE A 76 5.88 6.63 9.33
C ILE A 76 6.20 6.37 7.86
N GLY A 77 7.43 5.91 7.59
CA GLY A 77 7.87 5.52 6.27
C GLY A 77 6.95 4.47 5.64
N ALA A 78 6.54 3.46 6.41
CA ALA A 78 5.59 2.45 5.95
C ALA A 78 4.22 3.04 5.59
N ILE A 79 3.69 3.96 6.42
CA ILE A 79 2.40 4.62 6.16
C ILE A 79 2.47 5.44 4.86
N ILE A 80 3.48 6.29 4.72
CA ILE A 80 3.66 7.15 3.54
C ILE A 80 3.92 6.30 2.30
N GLY A 81 4.82 5.32 2.40
CA GLY A 81 5.16 4.42 1.32
C GLY A 81 3.97 3.60 0.85
N GLY A 82 3.15 3.10 1.77
CA GLY A 82 1.91 2.38 1.44
C GLY A 82 0.95 3.24 0.64
N LEU A 83 0.68 4.46 1.11
CA LEU A 83 -0.20 5.41 0.41
C LEU A 83 0.30 5.72 -1.00
N LEU A 84 1.60 6.02 -1.16
CA LEU A 84 2.20 6.26 -2.47
C LEU A 84 2.14 5.01 -3.35
N GLY A 85 2.39 3.83 -2.78
CA GLY A 85 2.28 2.55 -3.47
C GLY A 85 0.86 2.29 -4.01
N ALA A 86 -0.17 2.55 -3.21
CA ALA A 86 -1.57 2.42 -3.66
C ALA A 86 -1.90 3.40 -4.80
N VAL A 87 -1.43 4.65 -4.72
CA VAL A 87 -1.59 5.65 -5.78
C VAL A 87 -0.91 5.17 -7.07
N CYS A 88 0.32 4.68 -6.98
CA CYS A 88 1.02 4.10 -8.13
C CYS A 88 0.29 2.89 -8.73
N GLY A 89 -0.23 1.99 -7.89
CA GLY A 89 -1.04 0.85 -8.32
C GLY A 89 -2.32 1.28 -9.04
N LEU A 90 -3.00 2.31 -8.54
CA LEU A 90 -4.18 2.89 -9.18
C LEU A 90 -3.83 3.50 -10.54
N LEU A 91 -2.74 4.27 -10.63
CA LEU A 91 -2.27 4.84 -11.89
C LEU A 91 -1.92 3.74 -12.92
N LEU A 92 -1.26 2.67 -12.48
CA LEU A 92 -0.94 1.52 -13.33
C LEU A 92 -2.21 0.86 -13.88
N VAL A 93 -3.22 0.66 -13.03
CA VAL A 93 -4.54 0.16 -13.44
C VAL A 93 -5.16 1.07 -14.51
N LEU A 94 -5.18 2.38 -14.29
CA LEU A 94 -5.73 3.34 -15.25
C LEU A 94 -5.00 3.28 -16.60
N LEU A 95 -3.67 3.16 -16.58
CA LEU A 95 -2.86 3.02 -17.80
C LEU A 95 -3.16 1.72 -18.57
N ILE A 96 -3.33 0.60 -17.86
CA ILE A 96 -3.69 -0.69 -18.47
C ILE A 96 -5.05 -0.59 -19.16
N PHE A 97 -6.06 0.01 -18.50
CA PHE A 97 -7.39 0.17 -19.08
C PHE A 97 -7.39 1.17 -20.25
N ARG A 98 -6.64 2.26 -20.15
CA ARG A 98 -6.48 3.23 -21.25
C ARG A 98 -5.91 2.58 -22.51
N ASN A 99 -4.84 1.81 -22.37
CA ASN A 99 -4.20 1.15 -23.52
C ASN A 99 -5.08 0.08 -24.18
N LYS A 100 -5.98 -0.56 -23.42
CA LYS A 100 -6.92 -1.54 -23.95
C LYS A 100 -8.02 -0.89 -24.81
N GLY A 101 -8.40 0.35 -24.54
CA GLY A 101 -9.31 1.15 -25.36
C GLY A 101 -8.70 1.50 -26.72
N ASN A 102 -7.46 1.99 -26.74
CA ASN A 102 -6.77 2.41 -27.97
C ASN A 102 -6.52 1.27 -28.97
N ARG A 103 -6.38 0.00 -28.52
CA ARG A 103 -6.18 -1.15 -29.43
C ARG A 103 -7.43 -1.58 -30.20
N LYS A 104 -8.63 -1.12 -29.81
CA LYS A 104 -9.87 -1.45 -30.53
C LYS A 104 -10.19 -0.51 -31.70
N LEU A 105 -9.43 0.59 -31.83
CA LEU A 105 -9.63 1.62 -32.86
C LEU A 105 -8.58 1.53 -34.00
N LYS A 106 -7.70 0.54 -33.96
CA LYS A 106 -6.79 0.17 -35.05
C LYS A 106 -7.27 -1.13 -35.67
#